data_AF-A0A833G4I4-F1
#
_entry.id   AF-A0A833G4I4-F1
#
_cell.length_a   1.000
_cell.length_b   1.000
_cell.length_c   1.000
_cell.angle_alpha   90.00
_cell.angle_beta   90.00
_cell.angle_gamma   90.00
#
_symmetry.space_group_name_H-M   'P 1'
#
loop_
_entity.id
_entity.type
_entity.pdbx_description
1 polymer ?
#
loop_
_entity_poly.entity_id
_entity_poly.type
_entity_poly.pdbx_seq_one_letter_code
_entity_poly.pdbx_strand_id
1 'polypeptide(L)'
;MNALSGDYGERATAIHDAGCDIVLHCNGRIEEMRAIADAAPALAGQAGERAERALQFMRPPLPFDRLAGREELLALAARFGWAAAS
;
A
#
# COMPACT_ATOMS: atom_id res chain seq x y z
N MET A 1 6.14 0.98 -7.87
CA MET A 1 6.42 0.35 -9.18
C MET A 1 7.45 1.22 -9.92
N ASN A 2 8.57 0.65 -10.34
CA ASN A 2 9.65 1.40 -11.03
C ASN A 2 9.41 1.58 -12.54
N ALA A 3 8.22 1.29 -13.04
CA ALA A 3 7.88 1.42 -14.45
C ALA A 3 7.69 2.88 -14.92
N LEU A 4 7.68 3.85 -13.99
CA LEU A 4 7.06 5.14 -14.22
C LEU A 4 7.93 6.35 -14.62
N SER A 5 9.24 6.33 -14.88
CA SER A 5 10.05 7.54 -15.20
C SER A 5 9.92 8.77 -14.26
N GLY A 6 10.93 9.65 -14.19
CA GLY A 6 10.91 10.81 -13.28
C GLY A 6 11.08 10.46 -11.80
N ASP A 7 11.21 11.50 -10.98
CA ASP A 7 11.44 11.41 -9.53
C ASP A 7 10.17 11.03 -8.75
N TYR A 8 10.33 10.53 -7.53
CA TYR A 8 9.21 10.11 -6.69
C TYR A 8 8.29 11.26 -6.26
N GLY A 9 8.81 12.46 -6.04
CA GLY A 9 7.99 13.64 -5.76
C GLY A 9 7.12 14.02 -6.96
N GLU A 10 7.73 14.06 -8.16
CA GLU A 10 7.02 14.36 -9.41
C GLU A 10 5.90 13.35 -9.69
N ARG A 11 6.16 12.06 -9.45
CA ARG A 11 5.15 11.02 -9.57
C ARG A 11 4.01 11.20 -8.57
N ALA A 12 4.32 11.55 -7.32
CA ALA A 12 3.30 11.79 -6.31
C ALA A 12 2.38 12.94 -6.73
N THR A 13 2.96 14.07 -7.16
CA THR A 13 2.20 15.21 -7.71
C THR A 13 1.32 14.79 -8.88
N ALA A 14 1.87 14.09 -9.88
CA ALA A 14 1.11 13.65 -11.05
C ALA A 14 -0.06 12.70 -10.69
N ILE A 15 0.13 11.84 -9.68
CA ILE A 15 -0.94 10.96 -9.19
C ILE A 15 -2.06 11.77 -8.52
N HIS A 16 -1.71 12.79 -7.74
CA HIS A 16 -2.69 13.69 -7.12
C HIS A 16 -3.42 14.55 -8.16
N ASP A 17 -2.71 15.08 -9.16
CA ASP A 17 -3.30 15.83 -10.28
C ASP A 17 -4.26 14.96 -11.12
N ALA A 18 -4.01 13.65 -11.18
CA ALA A 18 -4.92 12.68 -11.80
C ALA A 18 -6.20 12.40 -10.96
N GLY A 19 -6.30 12.98 -9.76
CA GLY A 19 -7.48 12.89 -8.88
C GLY A 19 -7.42 11.78 -7.84
N CYS A 20 -6.25 11.17 -7.59
CA CYS A 20 -6.08 10.20 -6.51
C CYS A 20 -5.95 10.87 -5.14
N ASP A 21 -6.64 10.32 -4.14
CA ASP A 21 -6.61 10.83 -2.76
C ASP A 21 -5.33 10.41 -2.00
N ILE A 22 -4.81 9.19 -2.24
CA ILE A 22 -3.69 8.59 -1.49
C ILE A 22 -2.70 7.91 -2.45
N VAL A 23 -1.40 8.14 -2.24
CA VAL A 23 -0.30 7.45 -2.94
C VAL A 23 0.24 6.31 -2.06
N LEU A 24 0.44 5.13 -2.66
CA LEU A 24 1.01 3.96 -1.96
C LEU A 24 2.43 3.65 -2.45
N HIS A 25 3.37 3.60 -1.51
CA HIS A 25 4.78 3.30 -1.76
C HIS A 25 5.24 2.09 -0.95
N CYS A 26 5.37 0.92 -1.59
CA CYS A 26 5.57 -0.36 -0.89
C CYS A 26 7.01 -0.89 -0.86
N ASN A 27 7.99 -0.21 -1.48
CA ASN A 27 9.35 -0.77 -1.62
C ASN A 27 10.27 -0.47 -0.41
N GLY A 28 9.82 0.37 0.53
CA GLY A 28 10.47 0.62 1.82
C GLY A 28 11.68 1.56 1.81
N ARG A 29 11.88 2.38 0.76
CA ARG A 29 13.03 3.29 0.69
C ARG A 29 12.71 4.67 1.28
N ILE A 30 13.35 4.99 2.42
CA ILE A 30 13.02 6.20 3.20
C ILE A 30 13.19 7.51 2.42
N GLU A 31 14.22 7.62 1.58
CA GLU A 31 14.43 8.84 0.79
C GLU A 31 13.34 9.03 -0.27
N GLU A 32 12.87 7.92 -0.86
CA GLU A 32 11.75 7.93 -1.81
C GLU A 32 10.45 8.30 -1.07
N MET A 33 10.25 7.80 0.15
CA MET A 33 9.09 8.16 0.99
C MET A 33 9.09 9.63 1.41
N ARG A 34 10.24 10.22 1.71
CA ARG A 34 10.36 11.65 2.04
C ARG A 34 9.95 12.52 0.87
N ALA A 35 10.50 12.25 -0.32
CA ALA A 35 10.13 12.97 -1.54
C ALA A 35 8.62 12.91 -1.84
N ILE A 36 7.99 11.74 -1.61
CA ILE A 36 6.53 11.59 -1.75
C ILE A 36 5.79 12.41 -0.70
N ALA A 37 6.21 12.33 0.57
CA ALA A 37 5.54 13.02 1.67
C ALA A 37 5.60 14.55 1.52
N ASP A 38 6.72 15.09 1.01
CA ASP A 38 6.88 16.52 0.76
C ASP A 38 5.98 17.02 -0.40
N ALA A 39 5.67 16.14 -1.37
CA ALA A 39 4.81 16.46 -2.51
C ALA A 39 3.32 16.17 -2.26
N ALA A 40 2.99 15.33 -1.28
CA ALA A 40 1.62 14.93 -1.01
C ALA A 40 0.83 16.03 -0.27
N PRO A 41 -0.37 16.41 -0.74
CA PRO A 41 -1.23 17.31 0.00
C PRO A 41 -1.76 16.65 1.28
N ALA A 42 -2.09 17.46 2.28
CA ALA A 42 -2.82 16.97 3.45
C ALA A 42 -4.21 16.46 3.05
N LEU A 43 -4.66 15.37 3.66
CA LEU A 43 -6.02 14.86 3.49
C LEU A 43 -7.03 15.85 4.08
N ALA A 44 -7.75 16.55 3.21
CA ALA A 44 -8.76 17.53 3.56
C ALA A 44 -9.94 17.49 2.58
N GLY A 45 -11.06 18.14 2.95
CA GLY A 45 -12.28 18.14 2.13
C GLY A 45 -12.78 16.72 1.82
N GLN A 46 -13.16 16.48 0.57
CA GLN A 46 -13.69 15.17 0.15
C GLN A 46 -12.68 14.02 0.33
N ALA A 47 -11.39 14.27 0.11
CA ALA A 47 -10.34 13.26 0.30
C ALA A 47 -10.26 12.85 1.79
N GLY A 48 -10.33 13.84 2.69
CA GLY A 48 -10.39 13.62 4.14
C GLY A 48 -11.63 12.84 4.56
N GLU A 49 -12.81 13.22 4.08
CA GLU A 49 -14.08 12.53 4.37
C GLU A 49 -14.06 11.06 3.89
N ARG A 50 -13.47 10.80 2.71
CA ARG A 50 -13.28 9.44 2.19
C ARG A 50 -12.34 8.63 3.09
N ALA A 51 -11.23 9.23 3.52
CA ALA A 51 -10.26 8.59 4.39
C ALA A 51 -10.87 8.27 5.77
N GLU A 52 -11.58 9.22 6.40
CA GLU A 52 -12.27 8.99 7.67
C GLU A 52 -13.32 7.89 7.56
N ARG A 53 -14.11 7.88 6.49
CA ARG A 53 -15.08 6.80 6.22
C ARG A 53 -14.39 5.46 6.05
N ALA A 54 -13.26 5.40 5.34
CA ALA A 54 -12.48 4.16 5.19
C ALA A 54 -12.02 3.64 6.56
N LEU A 55 -11.57 4.52 7.45
CA LEU A 55 -11.13 4.15 8.80
C LEU A 55 -12.27 3.57 9.65
N GLN A 56 -13.52 3.98 9.43
CA GLN A 56 -14.69 3.41 10.12
C GLN A 56 -14.94 1.93 9.76
N PHE A 57 -14.42 1.45 8.64
CA PHE A 57 -14.51 0.03 8.27
C PHE A 57 -13.43 -0.84 8.93
N MET A 58 -12.43 -0.25 9.59
CA MET A 58 -11.41 -1.02 10.29
C MET A 58 -12.03 -1.77 11.47
N ARG A 59 -11.86 -3.09 11.47
CA ARG A 59 -12.29 -3.98 12.55
C ARG A 59 -11.07 -4.52 13.28
N PRO A 60 -11.17 -4.86 14.57
CA PRO A 60 -10.12 -5.61 15.25
C PRO A 60 -9.78 -6.86 14.43
N PRO A 61 -8.49 -7.17 14.25
CA PRO A 61 -8.11 -8.39 13.56
C PRO A 61 -8.64 -9.59 14.33
N LEU A 62 -9.08 -10.62 13.60
CA LEU A 62 -9.34 -11.92 14.23
C LEU A 62 -8.02 -12.48 14.77
N PRO A 63 -8.06 -13.29 15.85
CA PRO A 63 -6.89 -14.04 16.27
C PRO A 63 -6.30 -14.81 15.08
N PHE A 64 -5.00 -14.59 14.83
CA PHE A 64 -4.30 -15.20 13.70
C PHE A 64 -3.00 -15.84 14.17
N ASP A 65 -2.92 -17.16 14.06
CA ASP A 65 -1.67 -17.88 14.25
C ASP A 65 -0.84 -17.80 12.97
N ARG A 66 0.26 -17.06 13.04
CA ARG A 66 1.16 -16.84 11.90
C ARG A 66 1.82 -18.12 11.41
N LEU A 67 2.12 -19.07 12.29
CA LEU A 67 2.77 -20.33 11.90
C LEU A 67 1.79 -21.22 11.17
N ALA A 68 0.60 -21.44 11.76
CA ALA A 68 -0.46 -22.22 11.12
C ALA A 68 -0.87 -21.62 9.76
N GLY A 69 -1.01 -20.29 9.68
CA GLY A 69 -1.32 -19.61 8.41
C GLY A 69 -0.21 -19.76 7.35
N ARG A 70 1.06 -19.81 7.76
CA ARG A 70 2.17 -20.09 6.83
C ARG A 70 2.12 -21.53 6.31
N GLU A 71 1.85 -22.50 7.17
CA GLU A 71 1.69 -23.90 6.78
C GLU A 71 0.54 -24.09 5.80
N GLU A 72 -0.63 -23.50 6.08
CA GLU A 72 -1.79 -23.51 5.19
C GLU A 72 -1.46 -22.91 3.81
N LEU A 73 -0.80 -21.74 3.79
CA LEU A 73 -0.36 -21.10 2.56
C LEU A 73 0.57 -22.00 1.74
N LEU A 74 1.53 -22.65 2.39
CA LEU A 74 2.47 -23.57 1.71
C LEU A 74 1.75 -24.79 1.14
N ALA A 75 0.79 -25.35 1.88
CA ALA A 75 -0.03 -26.46 1.39
C ALA A 75 -0.88 -26.05 0.17
N LEU A 76 -1.49 -24.86 0.19
CA LEU A 76 -2.23 -24.30 -0.95
C LEU A 76 -1.32 -24.04 -2.14
N ALA A 77 -0.15 -23.44 -1.93
CA ALA A 77 0.83 -23.17 -2.97
C ALA A 77 1.27 -24.46 -3.67
N ALA A 78 1.60 -25.51 -2.90
CA ALA A 78 1.97 -26.82 -3.43
C ALA A 78 0.84 -27.45 -4.26
N ARG A 79 -0.42 -27.35 -3.80
CA ARG A 79 -1.59 -27.84 -4.54
C ARG A 79 -1.73 -27.21 -5.92
N PHE A 80 -1.35 -25.95 -6.07
CA PHE A 80 -1.43 -25.21 -7.33
C PHE A 80 -0.10 -25.15 -8.09
N GLY A 81 0.93 -25.90 -7.65
CA GLY A 81 2.24 -25.92 -8.30
C GLY A 81 3.01 -24.60 -8.20
N TRP A 82 2.65 -23.73 -7.26
CA TRP A 82 3.41 -22.51 -7.00
C TRP A 82 4.65 -22.87 -6.18
N ALA A 83 5.84 -22.59 -6.71
CA ALA A 83 7.07 -22.64 -5.93
C ALA A 83 6.96 -21.64 -4.78
N ALA A 84 6.80 -22.13 -3.55
CA ALA A 84 6.94 -21.30 -2.38
C ALA A 84 8.35 -20.70 -2.39
N ALA A 85 8.45 -19.38 -2.44
CA ALA A 85 9.74 -18.70 -2.32
C ALA A 85 10.37 -19.13 -0.98
N SER A 86 11.55 -19.76 -1.08
CA SER A 86 12.42 -20.16 0.03
C SER A 86 12.90 -18.95 0.80
#